data_AF-A0A931VYH5-F1
#
_entry.id   AF-A0A931VYH5-F1
#
_cell.length_a   1.000
_cell.length_b   1.000
_cell.length_c   1.000
_cell.angle_alpha   90.00
_cell.angle_beta   90.00
_cell.angle_gamma   90.00
#
_symmetry.space_group_name_H-M   'P 1'
#
loop_
_entity.id
_entity.type
_entity.pdbx_description
1 polymer ?
#
loop_
_entity_poly.entity_id
_entity_poly.type
_entity_poly.pdbx_seq_one_letter_code
_entity_poly.pdbx_strand_id
1 'polypeptide(L)'
;MKQLFGAPDISPEALEAYVHRLPEEIAVDWFRDGACIVGRITAGDAAFMTQAYSPDEFIEMVNDALFAVYEIPRTYADALMRYKRFEPSPEQFVKLRDADVQGARIGFSRPKLKRQLA
;
A
#
# COMPACT_ATOMS: atom_id res chain seq x y z
N MET A 1 1.76 -25.10 -28.01
CA MET A 1 1.79 -23.64 -28.23
C MET A 1 1.73 -22.95 -26.87
N LYS A 2 2.84 -22.44 -26.36
CA LYS A 2 2.85 -21.61 -25.14
C LYS A 2 2.43 -20.21 -25.56
N GLN A 3 1.22 -19.79 -25.21
CA GLN A 3 0.86 -18.38 -25.32
C GLN A 3 1.79 -17.62 -24.38
N LEU A 4 2.67 -16.82 -24.98
CA LEU A 4 3.42 -15.79 -24.29
C LEU A 4 2.39 -14.80 -23.75
N PHE A 5 2.22 -14.77 -22.43
CA PHE A 5 1.55 -13.66 -21.76
C PHE A 5 2.39 -12.41 -22.06
N GLY A 6 2.00 -11.65 -23.10
CA GLY A 6 2.52 -10.32 -23.32
C GLY A 6 2.30 -9.53 -22.03
N ALA A 7 3.35 -8.92 -21.50
CA ALA A 7 3.21 -8.02 -20.37
C ALA A 7 2.04 -7.06 -20.66
N PRO A 8 1.16 -6.79 -19.69
CA PRO A 8 0.07 -5.85 -19.91
C PRO A 8 0.63 -4.56 -20.50
N ASP A 9 -0.02 -4.04 -21.53
CA ASP A 9 0.37 -2.79 -22.16
C ASP A 9 0.04 -1.64 -21.18
N ILE A 10 1.01 -1.33 -20.32
CA ILE A 10 0.92 -0.26 -19.33
C ILE A 10 1.36 1.01 -20.04
N SER A 11 0.39 1.89 -20.35
CA SER A 11 0.71 3.23 -20.81
C SER A 11 1.46 3.99 -19.72
N PRO A 12 2.64 4.56 -20.01
CA PRO A 12 3.37 5.40 -19.06
C PRO A 12 2.53 6.59 -18.56
N GLU A 13 1.75 7.19 -19.44
CA GLU A 13 0.88 8.33 -19.13
C GLU A 13 -0.26 7.93 -18.19
N ALA A 14 -0.87 6.77 -18.42
CA ALA A 14 -1.89 6.24 -17.54
C ALA A 14 -1.32 5.87 -16.17
N LEU A 15 -0.12 5.28 -16.12
CA LEU A 15 0.56 4.97 -14.87
C LEU A 15 0.87 6.25 -14.07
N GLU A 16 1.39 7.29 -14.74
CA GLU A 16 1.63 8.60 -14.13
C GLU A 16 0.33 9.21 -13.58
N ALA A 17 -0.77 9.15 -14.35
CA ALA A 17 -2.07 9.63 -13.91
C ALA A 17 -2.56 8.90 -12.64
N TYR A 18 -2.42 7.57 -12.56
CA TYR A 18 -2.79 6.81 -11.36
C TYR A 18 -1.87 7.13 -10.17
N VAL A 19 -0.58 7.35 -10.41
CA VAL A 19 0.35 7.82 -9.37
C VAL A 19 -0.09 9.19 -8.82
N HIS A 20 -0.57 10.09 -9.68
CA HIS A 20 -1.08 11.40 -9.26
C HIS A 20 -2.44 11.36 -8.55
N ARG A 21 -3.23 10.30 -8.75
CA ARG A 21 -4.47 10.07 -7.99
C ARG A 21 -4.21 9.65 -6.55
N LEU A 22 -3.10 8.97 -6.29
CA LEU A 22 -2.76 8.52 -4.94
C LEU A 22 -2.42 9.72 -4.04
N PRO A 23 -2.78 9.64 -2.74
CA PRO A 23 -2.47 10.69 -1.79
C PRO A 23 -0.96 10.79 -1.59
N GLU A 24 -0.49 12.00 -1.24
CA GLU A 24 0.92 12.20 -0.93
C GLU A 24 1.33 11.49 0.37
N GLU A 25 0.40 11.38 1.32
CA GLU A 25 0.62 10.72 2.59
C GLU A 25 -0.58 9.88 2.99
N ILE A 26 -0.31 8.76 3.67
CA ILE A 26 -1.32 7.98 4.36
C ILE A 26 -0.90 7.80 5.82
N ALA A 27 -1.88 7.70 6.70
CA ALA A 27 -1.67 7.35 8.09
C ALA A 27 -2.44 6.08 8.41
N VAL A 28 -1.79 5.13 9.08
CA VAL A 28 -2.39 3.87 9.51
C VAL A 28 -2.29 3.79 11.03
N ASP A 29 -3.41 4.01 11.69
CA ASP A 29 -3.56 3.70 13.12
C ASP A 29 -3.88 2.21 13.21
N TRP A 30 -3.12 1.43 13.97
CA TRP A 30 -3.32 0.00 14.09
C TRP A 30 -3.23 -0.49 15.52
N PHE A 31 -3.89 -1.61 15.80
CA PHE A 31 -3.90 -2.26 17.11
C PHE A 31 -4.06 -3.78 16.95
N ARG A 32 -3.84 -4.51 18.04
CA ARG A 32 -4.09 -5.96 18.11
C ARG A 32 -5.50 -6.24 18.60
N ASP A 33 -6.23 -7.06 17.85
CA ASP A 33 -7.47 -7.70 18.29
C ASP A 33 -7.25 -9.23 18.29
N GLY A 34 -6.87 -9.76 19.46
CA GLY A 34 -6.35 -11.12 19.57
C GLY A 34 -5.13 -11.35 18.69
N ALA A 35 -5.19 -12.34 17.81
CA ALA A 35 -4.12 -12.63 16.85
C ALA A 35 -4.13 -11.69 15.62
N CYS A 36 -5.18 -10.91 15.43
CA CYS A 36 -5.37 -10.07 14.26
C CYS A 36 -4.75 -8.68 14.43
N ILE A 37 -4.18 -8.13 13.36
CA ILE A 37 -3.78 -6.74 13.25
C ILE A 37 -4.94 -6.01 12.58
N VAL A 38 -5.53 -5.03 13.26
CA VAL A 38 -6.58 -4.18 12.70
C VAL A 38 -6.00 -2.81 12.43
N GLY A 39 -6.17 -2.32 11.20
CA GLY A 39 -5.67 -1.03 10.73
C GLY A 39 -6.81 -0.12 10.30
N ARG A 40 -6.76 1.13 10.76
CA ARG A 40 -7.54 2.25 10.26
C ARG A 40 -6.64 3.15 9.44
N ILE A 41 -6.89 3.19 8.13
CA ILE A 41 -6.14 3.97 7.16
C ILE A 41 -6.87 5.30 6.93
N THR A 42 -6.13 6.38 6.97
CA THR A 42 -6.56 7.73 6.57
C THR A 42 -5.69 8.20 5.42
N ALA A 43 -6.32 8.55 4.30
CA ALA A 43 -5.68 8.83 3.02
C ALA A 43 -6.43 9.97 2.33
N GLY A 44 -5.92 11.21 2.44
CA GLY A 44 -6.67 12.41 2.01
C GLY A 44 -8.04 12.48 2.68
N ASP A 45 -9.10 12.53 1.87
CA ASP A 45 -10.51 12.56 2.32
C ASP A 45 -11.11 11.17 2.57
N ALA A 46 -10.35 10.09 2.32
CA ALA A 46 -10.81 8.72 2.50
C ALA A 46 -10.34 8.14 3.83
N ALA A 47 -11.24 7.40 4.50
CA ALA A 47 -10.92 6.58 5.65
C ALA A 47 -11.49 5.17 5.46
N PHE A 48 -10.66 4.16 5.67
CA PHE A 48 -11.03 2.76 5.49
C PHE A 48 -10.29 1.87 6.48
N MET A 49 -10.75 0.63 6.61
CA MET A 49 -10.18 -0.34 7.55
C MET A 49 -9.71 -1.58 6.82
N THR A 50 -8.67 -2.19 7.38
CA THR A 50 -8.16 -3.47 6.92
C THR A 50 -7.74 -4.32 8.11
N GLN A 51 -7.61 -5.62 7.88
CA GLN A 51 -7.19 -6.55 8.90
C GLN A 51 -6.37 -7.69 8.30
N ALA A 52 -5.44 -8.24 9.07
CA ALA A 52 -4.59 -9.35 8.66
C ALA A 52 -4.05 -10.11 9.87
N TYR A 53 -3.51 -11.31 9.66
CA TYR A 53 -2.94 -12.13 10.73
C TYR A 53 -1.42 -12.05 10.81
N SER A 54 -0.76 -11.51 9.78
CA SER A 54 0.68 -11.30 9.75
C SER A 54 1.04 -9.87 9.35
N PRO A 55 2.21 -9.35 9.77
CA PRO A 55 2.68 -8.03 9.35
C PRO A 55 2.82 -7.88 7.83
N ASP A 56 3.32 -8.91 7.16
CA ASP A 56 3.51 -8.90 5.70
C ASP A 56 2.16 -8.80 4.97
N GLU A 57 1.21 -9.66 5.35
CA GLU A 57 -0.17 -9.63 4.85
C GLU A 57 -0.85 -8.30 5.18
N PHE A 58 -0.64 -7.74 6.37
CA PHE A 58 -1.21 -6.46 6.77
C PHE A 58 -0.79 -5.33 5.81
N ILE A 59 0.48 -5.29 5.44
CA ILE A 59 1.00 -4.26 4.51
C ILE A 59 0.44 -4.49 3.11
N GLU A 60 0.33 -5.74 2.64
CA GLU A 60 -0.32 -6.04 1.37
C GLU A 60 -1.78 -5.56 1.38
N MET A 61 -2.53 -5.87 2.43
CA MET A 61 -3.92 -5.48 2.59
C MET A 61 -4.12 -3.96 2.71
N VAL A 62 -3.17 -3.22 3.28
CA VAL A 62 -3.17 -1.74 3.27
C VAL A 62 -3.04 -1.21 1.85
N ASN A 63 -2.10 -1.74 1.07
CA ASN A 63 -1.87 -1.30 -0.30
C ASN A 63 -3.04 -1.67 -1.23
N ASP A 64 -3.55 -2.90 -1.12
CA ASP A 64 -4.71 -3.36 -1.90
C ASP A 64 -5.96 -2.53 -1.60
N ALA A 65 -6.23 -2.25 -0.32
CA ALA A 65 -7.35 -1.39 0.06
C ALA A 65 -7.18 0.04 -0.48
N LEU A 66 -5.97 0.58 -0.44
CA LEU A 66 -5.69 1.90 -1.00
C LEU A 66 -5.93 1.93 -2.51
N PHE A 67 -5.41 0.96 -3.26
CA PHE A 67 -5.61 0.92 -4.71
C PHE A 67 -7.07 0.70 -5.10
N ALA A 68 -7.82 -0.07 -4.31
CA ALA A 68 -9.25 -0.25 -4.51
C ALA A 68 -10.03 1.06 -4.29
N VAL A 69 -9.76 1.79 -3.20
CA VAL A 69 -10.43 3.07 -2.88
C VAL A 69 -10.17 4.13 -3.94
N TYR A 70 -8.98 4.15 -4.54
CA TYR A 70 -8.61 5.08 -5.61
C TYR A 70 -8.88 4.52 -7.02
N GLU A 71 -9.65 3.43 -7.12
CA GLU A 71 -10.11 2.80 -8.36
C GLU A 71 -8.97 2.50 -9.35
N ILE A 72 -7.82 2.06 -8.83
CA ILE A 72 -6.66 1.71 -9.67
C ILE A 72 -6.88 0.31 -10.23
N PRO A 73 -6.87 0.13 -11.57
CA PRO A 73 -7.05 -1.19 -12.16
C PRO A 73 -5.92 -2.14 -11.75
N ARG A 74 -6.24 -3.43 -11.58
CA ARG A 74 -5.29 -4.44 -11.07
C ARG A 74 -3.96 -4.47 -11.82
N THR A 75 -4.00 -4.33 -13.15
CA THR A 75 -2.81 -4.31 -14.02
C THR A 75 -1.84 -3.18 -13.69
N TYR A 76 -2.35 -2.02 -13.26
CA TYR A 76 -1.56 -0.88 -12.81
C TYR A 76 -1.19 -0.99 -11.33
N ALA A 77 -2.08 -1.53 -10.49
CA ALA A 77 -1.80 -1.78 -9.07
C ALA A 77 -0.60 -2.71 -8.88
N ASP A 78 -0.52 -3.80 -9.65
CA ASP A 78 0.62 -4.73 -9.61
C ASP A 78 1.95 -4.05 -10.01
N ALA A 79 1.89 -3.08 -10.94
CA ALA A 79 3.06 -2.27 -11.29
C ALA A 79 3.40 -1.26 -10.19
N LEU A 80 2.41 -0.58 -9.63
CA LEU A 80 2.60 0.37 -8.53
C LEU A 80 3.13 -0.29 -7.27
N MET A 81 2.74 -1.53 -6.96
CA MET A 81 3.33 -2.33 -5.88
C MET A 81 4.84 -2.51 -6.01
N ARG A 82 5.40 -2.47 -7.22
CA ARG A 82 6.85 -2.61 -7.44
C ARG A 82 7.61 -1.29 -7.28
N TYR A 83 6.96 -0.16 -7.55
CA TYR A 83 7.64 1.14 -7.63
C TYR A 83 7.22 2.14 -6.54
N LYS A 84 6.04 1.94 -5.94
CA LYS A 84 5.33 2.88 -5.05
C LYS A 84 4.47 2.15 -4.01
N ARG A 85 4.94 1.02 -3.49
CA ARG A 85 4.32 0.38 -2.33
C ARG A 85 4.49 1.27 -1.09
N PHE A 86 3.44 1.36 -0.30
CA PHE A 86 3.50 1.88 1.06
C PHE A 86 4.17 0.84 1.94
N GLU A 87 5.37 1.15 2.41
CA GLU A 87 6.21 0.26 3.19
C GLU A 87 6.62 0.94 4.51
N PRO A 88 6.38 0.30 5.67
CA PRO A 88 6.74 0.87 6.95
C PRO A 88 8.25 0.89 7.11
N SER A 89 8.79 1.77 7.96
CA SER A 89 10.21 1.72 8.32
C SER A 89 10.55 0.38 8.99
N PRO A 90 11.82 -0.08 8.97
CA PRO A 90 12.20 -1.32 9.65
C PRO A 90 11.79 -1.35 11.13
N GLU A 91 11.87 -0.21 11.82
CA GLU A 91 11.43 -0.09 13.21
C GLU A 91 9.91 -0.23 13.36
N GLN A 92 9.13 0.39 12.47
CA GLN A 92 7.67 0.26 12.45
C GLN A 92 7.23 -1.16 12.09
N PHE A 93 7.96 -1.81 11.18
CA PHE A 93 7.73 -3.20 10.81
C PHE A 93 8.00 -4.17 11.96
N VAL A 94 9.08 -3.95 12.73
CA VAL A 94 9.35 -4.71 13.95
C VAL A 94 8.22 -4.51 14.97
N LYS A 95 7.69 -3.30 15.11
CA LYS A 95 6.54 -3.05 16.00
C LYS A 95 5.29 -3.80 15.57
N LEU A 96 5.05 -4.00 14.26
CA LEU A 96 3.92 -4.82 13.80
C LEU A 96 4.01 -6.28 14.27
N ARG A 97 5.22 -6.79 14.57
CA ARG A 97 5.42 -8.15 15.10
C ARG A 97 5.13 -8.26 16.60
N ASP A 98 5.03 -7.14 17.30
CA ASP A 98 4.72 -7.11 18.71
C ASP A 98 3.23 -7.44 18.93
N ALA A 99 2.99 -8.45 19.77
CA ALA A 99 1.66 -8.96 20.08
C ALA A 99 0.96 -8.17 21.19
N ASP A 100 1.72 -7.37 21.97
CA ASP A 100 1.20 -6.65 23.14
C ASP A 100 0.80 -5.20 22.82
N VAL A 101 0.92 -4.78 21.55
CA VAL A 101 0.61 -3.41 21.12
C VAL A 101 -0.89 -3.12 21.23
N GLN A 102 -1.23 -2.20 22.13
CA GLN A 102 -2.59 -1.68 22.35
C GLN A 102 -3.02 -0.64 21.31
N GLY A 103 -2.06 -0.04 20.61
CA GLY A 103 -2.31 0.96 19.58
C GLY A 103 -1.03 1.66 19.14
N ALA A 104 -0.83 1.82 17.83
CA ALA A 104 0.29 2.55 17.25
C ALA A 104 -0.12 3.21 15.94
N ARG A 105 0.62 4.25 15.53
CA ARG A 105 0.41 4.97 14.27
C ARG A 105 1.62 4.84 13.37
N ILE A 106 1.38 4.48 12.12
CA ILE A 106 2.38 4.42 11.06
C ILE A 106 2.01 5.48 10.01
N GLY A 107 2.85 6.51 9.88
CA GLY A 107 2.73 7.47 8.78
C GLY A 107 3.59 7.01 7.61
N PHE A 108 3.06 7.17 6.40
CA PHE A 108 3.79 6.89 5.18
C PHE A 108 3.70 8.12 4.27
N SER A 109 4.84 8.60 3.79
CA SER A 109 4.90 9.60 2.74
C SER A 109 5.28 8.91 1.43
N ARG A 110 4.60 9.27 0.34
CA ARG A 110 4.86 8.77 -1.01
C ARG A 110 6.37 8.88 -1.32
N PRO A 111 7.01 7.81 -1.80
CA PRO A 111 8.41 7.92 -2.22
C PRO A 111 8.50 8.96 -3.33
N LYS A 112 9.43 9.93 -3.26
CA LYS A 112 9.69 10.84 -4.39
C LYS A 112 10.03 9.99 -5.62
N LEU A 113 9.39 10.25 -6.75
CA LEU A 113 9.77 9.63 -8.02
C LEU A 113 11.20 10.11 -8.30
N LYS A 114 12.21 9.23 -8.12
CA LYS A 114 13.52 9.51 -8.69
C LYS A 114 13.29 9.51 -10.20
N ARG A 115 13.39 10.67 -10.85
CA ARG A 115 13.47 10.77 -12.30
C ARG A 115 14.68 9.94 -12.73
N GLN A 116 14.45 8.66 -13.04
CA GLN A 116 15.36 7.84 -13.83
C GLN A 116 14.67 7.57 -15.16
N LEU A 117 14.46 8.65 -15.89
CA LEU A 117 14.27 8.65 -17.34
C LEU A 117 15.11 9.82 -17.85
N ALA A 118 16.40 9.56 -18.02
CA ALA A 118 17.34 10.33 -18.82
C ALA A 118 18.28 9.32 -19.49
#